data_AF-A0A9Q0XGH0-F1
#
_entry.id   AF-A0A9Q0XGH0-F1
#
_cell.length_a   1.000
_cell.length_b   1.000
_cell.length_c   1.000
_cell.angle_alpha   90.00
_cell.angle_beta   90.00
_cell.angle_gamma   90.00
#
_symmetry.space_group_name_H-M   'P 1'
#
loop_
_entity.id
_entity.type
_entity.pdbx_description
1 polymer ?
#
loop_
_entity_poly.entity_id
_entity_poly.type
_entity_poly.pdbx_seq_one_letter_code
_entity_poly.pdbx_strand_id
1 'polypeptide(L)'
;METLGLLPVEVITYILSFLPIPDRKEAALVNQTWYMAAQDSLHQENLVFNIPAASASLKTIRNLAQRHVSSVKMTNLDGSSTSRDVVKYVANYLGPHLRSLCLHGSILTEAGFEELLLNCPCLTALDLSGCNSLFMSGTLLSKEDASLQAGKALVNLEALNLSGVKYLSDLTFNRLTRCCPHLAKLALARCHVLFEFDAYYNSKNYNSSVVLSFRNLLQFFRERASRLKVLDLSATSISSHAVKSLVQVETCASTS
;
A
#
# COMPACT_ATOMS: atom_id res chain seq x y z
N MET A 1 48.41 -10.63 4.74
CA MET A 1 47.19 -10.30 3.97
C MET A 1 46.04 -11.23 4.37
N GLU A 2 45.85 -11.51 5.66
CA GLU A 2 44.87 -12.50 6.14
C GLU A 2 44.22 -12.00 7.44
N THR A 3 43.22 -11.11 7.37
CA THR A 3 42.37 -10.80 8.54
C THR A 3 40.93 -10.39 8.20
N LEU A 4 40.61 -10.03 6.95
CA LEU A 4 39.25 -9.61 6.56
C LEU A 4 38.21 -10.74 6.46
N GLY A 5 38.63 -12.01 6.59
CA GLY A 5 37.72 -13.17 6.63
C GLY A 5 37.08 -13.44 8.00
N LEU A 6 37.41 -12.68 9.05
CA LEU A 6 37.01 -12.93 10.44
C LEU A 6 35.89 -12.02 10.96
N LEU A 7 35.40 -11.07 10.16
CA LEU A 7 34.31 -10.20 10.60
C LEU A 7 32.98 -10.98 10.56
N PRO A 8 32.19 -10.95 11.66
CA PRO A 8 30.83 -11.49 11.64
C PRO A 8 30.01 -10.86 10.52
N VAL A 9 29.08 -11.63 9.95
CA VAL A 9 28.27 -11.19 8.82
C VAL A 9 27.49 -9.91 9.16
N GLU A 10 27.05 -9.75 10.40
CA GLU A 10 26.34 -8.59 10.91
C GLU A 10 27.19 -7.32 10.86
N VAL A 11 28.49 -7.43 11.17
CA VAL A 11 29.42 -6.30 11.11
C VAL A 11 29.69 -5.89 9.67
N ILE A 12 29.82 -6.86 8.76
CA ILE A 12 29.96 -6.59 7.32
C ILE A 12 28.67 -5.94 6.79
N THR A 13 27.50 -6.45 7.15
CA THR A 13 26.19 -5.88 6.78
C THR A 13 26.07 -4.43 7.25
N TYR A 14 26.49 -4.15 8.48
CA TYR A 14 26.53 -2.80 9.03
C TYR A 14 27.50 -1.89 8.26
N ILE A 15 28.71 -2.35 7.94
CA ILE A 15 29.66 -1.60 7.10
C ILE A 15 29.06 -1.30 5.72
N LEU A 16 28.47 -2.30 5.08
CA LEU A 16 27.85 -2.16 3.77
C LEU A 16 26.68 -1.18 3.77
N SER A 17 25.95 -1.05 4.89
CA SER A 17 24.85 -0.09 5.02
C SER A 17 25.26 1.38 4.79
N PHE A 18 26.54 1.71 4.94
CA PHE A 18 27.08 3.04 4.65
C PHE A 18 27.48 3.26 3.19
N LEU A 19 27.61 2.18 2.41
CA LEU A 19 27.99 2.25 0.99
C LEU A 19 26.76 2.46 0.11
N PRO A 20 26.89 3.11 -1.06
CA PRO A 20 25.81 3.16 -2.05
C PRO A 20 25.58 1.77 -2.68
N ILE A 21 24.37 1.54 -3.20
CA ILE A 21 23.95 0.25 -3.78
C ILE A 21 24.95 -0.35 -4.79
N PRO A 22 25.54 0.41 -5.73
CA PRO A 22 26.52 -0.15 -6.68
C PRO A 22 27.71 -0.78 -5.95
N ASP A 23 28.27 -0.08 -4.97
CA ASP A 23 29.44 -0.54 -4.23
C ASP A 23 29.12 -1.77 -3.39
N ARG A 24 27.90 -1.89 -2.85
CA ARG A 24 27.45 -3.11 -2.17
C ARG A 24 27.36 -4.31 -3.12
N LYS A 25 26.96 -4.09 -4.37
CA LYS A 25 26.92 -5.15 -5.39
C LYS A 25 28.33 -5.61 -5.77
N GLU A 26 29.27 -4.68 -5.90
CA GLU A 26 30.69 -5.02 -6.12
C GLU A 26 31.26 -5.77 -4.90
N ALA A 27 30.93 -5.32 -3.69
CA ALA A 27 31.34 -5.98 -2.46
C ALA A 27 30.81 -7.42 -2.35
N ALA A 28 29.62 -7.70 -2.90
CA ALA A 28 29.04 -9.03 -2.96
C ALA A 28 29.86 -10.03 -3.82
N LEU A 29 30.76 -9.54 -4.67
CA LEU A 29 31.62 -10.38 -5.52
C LEU A 29 32.91 -10.82 -4.83
N VAL A 30 33.20 -10.33 -3.62
CA VAL A 30 34.45 -10.61 -2.90
C VAL A 30 34.52 -12.06 -2.42
N ASN A 31 33.50 -12.54 -1.69
CA ASN A 31 33.37 -13.91 -1.22
C ASN A 31 31.94 -14.20 -0.71
N GLN A 32 31.68 -15.44 -0.28
CA GLN A 32 30.35 -15.87 0.18
C GLN A 32 29.85 -15.08 1.41
N THR A 33 30.70 -14.74 2.37
CA THR A 33 30.30 -13.97 3.57
C THR A 33 29.87 -12.55 3.19
N TRP A 34 30.64 -11.90 2.32
CA TRP A 34 30.33 -10.57 1.80
C TRP A 34 29.10 -10.57 0.89
N TYR A 35 28.90 -11.65 0.13
CA TYR A 35 27.67 -11.86 -0.63
C TYR A 35 26.43 -11.89 0.27
N MET A 36 26.46 -12.69 1.34
CA MET A 36 25.33 -12.77 2.29
C MET A 36 25.10 -11.43 2.99
N ALA A 37 26.16 -10.78 3.47
CA ALA A 37 26.07 -9.47 4.11
C ALA A 37 25.52 -8.37 3.18
N ALA A 38 25.92 -8.39 1.90
CA ALA A 38 25.40 -7.45 0.91
C ALA A 38 23.92 -7.69 0.62
N GLN A 39 23.48 -8.96 0.59
CA GLN A 39 22.06 -9.27 0.47
C GLN A 39 21.26 -8.74 1.66
N ASP A 40 21.71 -8.99 2.89
CA ASP A 40 21.04 -8.50 4.10
C ASP A 40 21.00 -6.97 4.16
N SER A 41 22.10 -6.30 3.79
CA SER A 41 22.17 -4.84 3.71
C SER A 41 21.18 -4.28 2.68
N LEU A 42 21.00 -4.95 1.54
CA LEU A 42 20.01 -4.58 0.53
C LEU A 42 18.57 -4.86 0.97
N HIS A 43 18.34 -5.87 1.83
CA HIS A 43 17.03 -6.13 2.43
C HIS A 43 16.64 -5.09 3.48
N GLN A 44 17.63 -4.51 4.18
CA GLN A 44 17.41 -3.42 5.14
C GLN A 44 17.13 -2.08 4.45
N GLU A 45 17.56 -1.92 3.20
CA GLU A 45 17.22 -0.76 2.39
C GLU A 45 15.80 -0.89 1.82
N ASN A 46 15.01 0.19 1.88
CA ASN A 46 13.64 0.24 1.37
C ASN A 46 13.59 0.27 -0.18
N LEU A 47 14.16 -0.75 -0.83
CA LEU A 47 14.22 -0.88 -2.28
C LEU A 47 12.85 -1.27 -2.83
N VAL A 48 12.31 -0.44 -3.74
CA VAL A 48 11.09 -0.76 -4.49
C VAL A 48 11.47 -1.37 -5.84
N PHE A 49 11.12 -2.63 -6.07
CA PHE A 49 11.38 -3.30 -7.33
C PHE A 49 10.25 -3.06 -8.33
N ASN A 50 10.58 -2.50 -9.50
CA ASN A 50 9.61 -2.28 -10.57
C ASN A 50 9.40 -3.56 -11.39
N ILE A 51 8.15 -4.01 -11.50
CA ILE A 51 7.75 -5.21 -12.21
C ILE A 51 6.74 -4.82 -13.30
N PRO A 52 7.16 -4.69 -14.57
CA PRO A 52 6.24 -4.40 -15.65
C PRO A 52 5.38 -5.62 -15.98
N ALA A 53 4.16 -5.37 -16.48
CA ALA A 53 3.27 -6.39 -17.01
C ALA A 53 3.79 -6.95 -18.35
N ALA A 54 4.81 -7.82 -18.27
CA ALA A 54 5.46 -8.43 -19.41
C ALA A 54 5.76 -9.90 -19.13
N SER A 55 5.75 -10.74 -20.16
CA SER A 55 6.09 -12.17 -20.03
C SER A 55 7.52 -12.38 -19.51
N ALA A 56 8.45 -11.50 -19.87
CA ALA A 56 9.82 -11.50 -19.36
C ALA A 56 9.89 -11.32 -17.82
N SER A 57 8.90 -10.64 -17.23
CA SER A 57 8.85 -10.41 -15.77
C SER A 57 8.62 -11.68 -14.96
N LEU A 58 8.04 -12.74 -15.54
CA LEU A 58 7.75 -13.98 -14.83
C LEU A 58 9.01 -14.66 -14.29
N LYS A 59 10.09 -14.65 -15.08
CA LYS A 59 11.40 -15.15 -14.64
C LYS A 59 12.01 -14.26 -13.56
N THR A 60 11.90 -12.94 -13.74
CA THR A 60 12.37 -11.95 -12.76
C THR A 60 11.69 -12.13 -11.41
N ILE A 61 10.37 -12.33 -11.39
CA ILE A 61 9.59 -12.54 -10.16
C ILE A 61 10.11 -13.74 -9.36
N ARG A 62 10.39 -14.87 -10.03
CA ARG A 62 10.97 -16.05 -9.35
C ARG A 62 12.34 -15.78 -8.75
N ASN A 63 13.18 -15.01 -9.46
CA ASN A 63 14.49 -14.62 -8.94
C ASN A 63 14.37 -13.65 -7.75
N LEU A 64 13.40 -12.74 -7.76
CA LEU A 64 13.13 -11.83 -6.64
C LEU A 64 12.59 -12.58 -5.42
N ALA A 65 11.85 -13.67 -5.62
CA ALA A 65 11.34 -14.51 -4.53
C ALA A 65 12.47 -15.15 -3.71
N GLN A 66 13.53 -15.59 -4.38
CA GLN A 66 14.74 -16.13 -3.73
C GLN A 66 15.48 -15.08 -2.89
N ARG A 67 15.20 -13.79 -3.12
CA ARG A 67 15.80 -12.65 -2.41
C ARG A 67 14.84 -12.06 -1.38
N HIS A 68 13.74 -12.74 -1.04
CA HIS A 68 12.75 -12.30 -0.05
C HIS A 68 12.35 -10.82 -0.16
N VAL A 69 12.17 -10.35 -1.40
CA VAL A 69 11.83 -8.94 -1.64
C VAL A 69 10.51 -8.59 -0.97
N SER A 70 10.52 -7.50 -0.21
CA SER A 70 9.38 -7.04 0.57
C SER A 70 8.66 -5.82 -0.04
N SER A 71 9.23 -5.17 -1.05
CA SER A 71 8.60 -4.02 -1.72
C SER A 71 8.65 -4.09 -3.24
N VAL A 72 7.47 -3.98 -3.86
CA VAL A 72 7.34 -4.01 -5.32
C VAL A 72 6.37 -2.95 -5.82
N LYS A 73 6.64 -2.45 -7.02
CA LYS A 73 5.73 -1.63 -7.81
C LYS A 73 5.41 -2.35 -9.11
N MET A 74 4.15 -2.67 -9.31
CA MET A 74 3.70 -3.26 -10.57
C MET A 74 3.31 -2.12 -11.53
N THR A 75 3.77 -2.20 -12.79
CA THR A 75 3.54 -1.15 -13.79
C THR A 75 2.93 -1.72 -15.05
N ASN A 76 2.17 -0.89 -15.78
CA ASN A 76 1.54 -1.22 -17.06
C ASN A 76 0.52 -2.36 -16.98
N LEU A 77 -0.12 -2.58 -15.82
CA LEU A 77 -1.23 -3.52 -15.72
C LEU A 77 -2.44 -2.98 -16.48
N ASP A 78 -2.89 -3.74 -17.47
CA ASP A 78 -3.88 -3.35 -18.49
C ASP A 78 -5.08 -4.34 -18.61
N GLY A 79 -5.18 -5.31 -17.70
CA GLY A 79 -6.21 -6.36 -17.74
C GLY A 79 -5.98 -7.50 -18.75
N SER A 80 -4.87 -7.47 -19.52
CA SER A 80 -4.47 -8.54 -20.42
C SER A 80 -4.21 -9.86 -19.69
N SER A 81 -4.09 -10.97 -20.44
CA SER A 81 -3.67 -12.27 -19.88
C SER A 81 -2.28 -12.17 -19.25
N THR A 82 -1.35 -11.46 -19.90
CA THR A 82 -0.01 -11.21 -19.35
C THR A 82 -0.07 -10.47 -18.03
N SER A 83 -0.90 -9.42 -17.91
CA SER A 83 -1.11 -8.71 -16.65
C SER A 83 -1.64 -9.64 -15.55
N ARG A 84 -2.60 -10.50 -15.88
CA ARG A 84 -3.15 -11.51 -14.95
C ARG A 84 -2.09 -12.52 -14.50
N ASP A 85 -1.27 -13.00 -15.43
CA ASP A 85 -0.16 -13.91 -15.11
C ASP A 85 0.86 -13.24 -14.19
N VAL A 86 1.22 -11.98 -14.45
CA VAL A 86 2.14 -11.21 -13.60
C VAL A 86 1.56 -11.00 -12.21
N VAL A 87 0.28 -10.63 -12.09
CA VAL A 87 -0.44 -10.52 -10.79
C VAL A 87 -0.35 -11.83 -10.02
N LYS A 88 -0.72 -12.95 -10.66
CA LYS A 88 -0.69 -14.29 -10.06
C LYS A 88 0.72 -14.69 -9.63
N TYR A 89 1.73 -14.39 -10.44
CA TYR A 89 3.12 -14.70 -10.09
C TYR A 89 3.60 -13.85 -8.91
N VAL A 90 3.31 -12.55 -8.88
CA VAL A 90 3.66 -11.69 -7.74
C VAL A 90 2.97 -12.21 -6.48
N ALA A 91 1.66 -12.48 -6.54
CA ALA A 91 0.89 -13.03 -5.44
C ALA A 91 1.52 -14.32 -4.89
N ASN A 92 1.76 -15.31 -5.76
CA ASN A 92 2.21 -16.63 -5.32
C ASN A 92 3.68 -16.69 -4.87
N TYR A 93 4.57 -15.92 -5.51
CA TYR A 93 6.01 -16.03 -5.26
C TYR A 93 6.54 -14.95 -4.31
N LEU A 94 5.97 -13.75 -4.32
CA LEU A 94 6.45 -12.63 -3.49
C LEU A 94 5.51 -12.35 -2.32
N GLY A 95 4.22 -12.66 -2.46
CA GLY A 95 3.18 -12.31 -1.51
C GLY A 95 3.49 -12.63 -0.03
N PRO A 96 3.98 -13.82 0.34
CA PRO A 96 4.22 -14.19 1.74
C PRO A 96 5.16 -13.23 2.50
N HIS A 97 6.07 -12.56 1.79
CA HIS A 97 7.05 -11.64 2.37
C HIS A 97 6.78 -10.17 2.01
N LEU A 98 5.76 -9.90 1.21
CA LEU A 98 5.50 -8.58 0.69
C LEU A 98 4.91 -7.66 1.77
N ARG A 99 5.60 -6.56 2.04
CA ARG A 99 5.24 -5.52 3.00
C ARG A 99 4.75 -4.24 2.33
N SER A 100 5.20 -3.96 1.11
CA SER A 100 4.86 -2.76 0.37
C SER A 100 4.50 -3.10 -1.08
N LEU A 101 3.29 -2.72 -1.49
CA LEU A 101 2.78 -2.97 -2.83
C LEU A 101 2.27 -1.66 -3.45
N CYS A 102 2.84 -1.28 -4.59
CA CYS A 102 2.38 -0.15 -5.38
C CYS A 102 1.75 -0.61 -6.69
N LEU A 103 0.50 -0.23 -6.91
CA LEU A 103 -0.31 -0.52 -8.09
C LEU A 103 -0.67 0.76 -8.86
N HIS A 104 0.03 1.87 -8.60
CA HIS A 104 -0.29 3.21 -9.12
C HIS A 104 -0.76 3.22 -10.58
N GLY A 105 -1.97 3.74 -10.81
CA GLY A 105 -2.56 3.93 -12.14
C GLY A 105 -2.89 2.64 -12.89
N SER A 106 -2.83 1.48 -12.22
CA SER A 106 -3.08 0.18 -12.86
C SER A 106 -4.55 -0.03 -13.20
N ILE A 107 -4.79 -0.69 -14.34
CA ILE A 107 -6.10 -1.23 -14.70
C ILE A 107 -6.17 -2.66 -14.14
N LEU A 108 -6.66 -2.76 -12.91
CA LEU A 108 -6.80 -4.01 -12.16
C LEU A 108 -8.28 -4.38 -12.02
N THR A 109 -8.58 -5.67 -12.14
CA THR A 109 -9.91 -6.22 -11.84
C THR A 109 -10.05 -6.49 -10.34
N GLU A 110 -11.27 -6.50 -9.81
CA GLU A 110 -11.52 -6.87 -8.40
C GLU A 110 -10.95 -8.25 -8.07
N ALA A 111 -11.17 -9.24 -8.94
CA ALA A 111 -10.63 -10.59 -8.76
C ALA A 111 -9.09 -10.63 -8.70
N GLY A 112 -8.40 -9.85 -9.54
CA GLY A 112 -6.94 -9.76 -9.49
C GLY A 112 -6.43 -9.07 -8.23
N PHE A 113 -7.17 -8.08 -7.71
CA PHE A 113 -6.86 -7.46 -6.43
C PHE A 113 -7.10 -8.41 -5.26
N GLU A 114 -8.21 -9.14 -5.26
CA GLU A 114 -8.51 -10.18 -4.26
C GLU A 114 -7.45 -11.29 -4.26
N GLU A 115 -6.95 -11.70 -5.43
CA GLU A 115 -5.85 -12.68 -5.54
C GLU A 115 -4.55 -12.17 -4.90
N LEU A 116 -4.22 -10.88 -5.06
CA LEU A 116 -3.08 -10.27 -4.37
C LEU A 116 -3.29 -10.26 -2.86
N LEU A 117 -4.46 -9.82 -2.38
CA LEU A 117 -4.75 -9.76 -0.94
C LEU A 117 -4.67 -11.15 -0.31
N LEU A 118 -5.22 -12.18 -0.96
CA LEU A 118 -5.20 -13.55 -0.45
C LEU A 118 -3.79 -14.06 -0.15
N ASN A 119 -2.80 -13.61 -0.93
CA ASN A 119 -1.42 -14.10 -0.82
C ASN A 119 -0.46 -13.12 -0.15
N CYS A 120 -0.90 -11.92 0.25
CA CYS A 120 -0.04 -10.88 0.84
C CYS A 120 -0.44 -10.53 2.29
N PRO A 121 -0.27 -11.45 3.27
CA PRO A 121 -0.72 -11.24 4.66
C PRO A 121 0.11 -10.23 5.47
N CYS A 122 1.29 -9.88 4.96
CA CYS A 122 2.29 -9.05 5.67
C CYS A 122 2.29 -7.59 5.22
N LEU A 123 1.27 -7.14 4.48
CA LEU A 123 1.24 -5.78 3.93
C LEU A 123 1.15 -4.72 5.03
N THR A 124 2.06 -3.74 4.92
CA THR A 124 2.16 -2.55 5.78
C THR A 124 1.96 -1.27 4.99
N ALA A 125 2.23 -1.27 3.68
CA ALA A 125 2.00 -0.16 2.78
C ALA A 125 1.33 -0.63 1.49
N LEU A 126 0.25 0.05 1.10
CA LEU A 126 -0.50 -0.24 -0.11
C LEU A 126 -0.80 1.06 -0.85
N ASP A 127 -0.41 1.12 -2.11
CA ASP A 127 -0.68 2.26 -2.98
C ASP A 127 -1.59 1.84 -4.14
N LEU A 128 -2.84 2.34 -4.07
CA LEU A 128 -3.89 2.20 -5.08
C LEU A 128 -4.17 3.53 -5.80
N SER A 129 -3.25 4.49 -5.71
CA SER A 129 -3.46 5.80 -6.30
C SER A 129 -3.73 5.69 -7.81
N GLY A 130 -4.77 6.37 -8.28
CA GLY A 130 -5.19 6.35 -9.68
C GLY A 130 -5.78 5.01 -10.19
N CYS A 131 -5.96 3.98 -9.35
CA CYS A 131 -6.55 2.69 -9.73
C CYS A 131 -8.08 2.77 -9.97
N ASN A 132 -8.51 3.62 -10.90
CA ASN A 132 -9.92 3.95 -11.12
C ASN A 132 -10.80 2.75 -11.47
N SER A 133 -10.27 1.77 -12.22
CA SER A 133 -11.02 0.58 -12.63
C SER A 133 -11.51 -0.25 -11.44
N LEU A 134 -10.75 -0.26 -10.34
CA LEU A 134 -11.07 -1.03 -9.14
C LEU A 134 -12.26 -0.48 -8.35
N PHE A 135 -12.52 0.83 -8.48
CA PHE A 135 -13.58 1.52 -7.73
C PHE A 135 -14.81 1.85 -8.59
N MET A 136 -14.68 1.79 -9.92
CA MET A 136 -15.73 2.21 -10.86
C MET A 136 -17.06 1.45 -10.70
N SER A 137 -17.02 0.18 -10.32
CA SER A 137 -18.19 -0.68 -10.09
C SER A 137 -18.92 -0.37 -8.78
N GLY A 138 -18.23 0.20 -7.78
CA GLY A 138 -18.71 0.29 -6.40
C GLY A 138 -18.82 -1.06 -5.66
N THR A 139 -18.37 -2.17 -6.26
CA THR A 139 -18.52 -3.53 -5.70
C THR A 139 -17.29 -4.07 -5.00
N LEU A 140 -16.19 -3.31 -4.98
CA LEU A 140 -14.96 -3.66 -4.27
C LEU A 140 -15.26 -4.09 -2.82
N LEU A 141 -14.83 -5.30 -2.46
CA LEU A 141 -15.03 -5.93 -1.15
C LEU A 141 -16.50 -5.96 -0.69
N SER A 142 -17.44 -6.09 -1.64
CA SER A 142 -18.87 -6.19 -1.33
C SER A 142 -19.28 -7.57 -0.79
N LYS A 143 -18.56 -8.62 -1.19
CA LYS A 143 -18.78 -9.99 -0.73
C LYS A 143 -18.13 -10.19 0.64
N GLU A 144 -18.84 -10.88 1.53
CA GLU A 144 -18.37 -11.15 2.89
C GLU A 144 -17.05 -11.92 2.91
N ASP A 145 -16.93 -12.97 2.07
CA ASP A 145 -15.69 -13.75 1.94
C ASP A 145 -14.50 -12.86 1.53
N ALA A 146 -14.69 -12.02 0.51
CA ALA A 146 -13.64 -11.11 0.03
C ALA A 146 -13.25 -10.10 1.12
N SER A 147 -14.23 -9.55 1.84
CA SER A 147 -13.98 -8.63 2.96
C SER A 147 -13.22 -9.30 4.11
N LEU A 148 -13.54 -10.56 4.43
CA LEU A 148 -12.86 -11.31 5.49
C LEU A 148 -11.40 -11.61 5.11
N GLN A 149 -11.15 -12.00 3.87
CA GLN A 149 -9.77 -12.23 3.39
C GLN A 149 -8.98 -10.92 3.34
N ALA A 150 -9.57 -9.84 2.85
CA ALA A 150 -8.96 -8.51 2.89
C ALA A 150 -8.65 -8.08 4.33
N GLY A 151 -9.54 -8.39 5.29
CA GLY A 151 -9.30 -8.15 6.71
C GLY A 151 -8.05 -8.86 7.25
N LYS A 152 -7.79 -10.10 6.83
CA LYS A 152 -6.56 -10.83 7.21
C LYS A 152 -5.32 -10.22 6.56
N ALA A 153 -5.42 -9.82 5.29
CA ALA A 153 -4.30 -9.29 4.52
C ALA A 153 -3.87 -7.88 4.96
N LEU A 154 -4.85 -7.04 5.29
CA LEU A 154 -4.68 -5.62 5.56
C LEU A 154 -4.68 -5.28 7.06
N VAL A 155 -4.76 -6.28 7.95
CA VAL A 155 -4.78 -6.06 9.40
C VAL A 155 -3.60 -5.19 9.86
N ASN A 156 -2.41 -5.44 9.30
CA ASN A 156 -1.16 -4.75 9.62
C ASN A 156 -0.90 -3.51 8.75
N LEU A 157 -1.86 -3.10 7.91
CA LEU A 157 -1.65 -1.99 6.98
C LEU A 157 -1.52 -0.67 7.75
N GLU A 158 -0.37 0.00 7.62
CA GLU A 158 -0.07 1.27 8.26
C GLU A 158 -0.20 2.45 7.30
N ALA A 159 0.06 2.25 6.01
CA ALA A 159 0.01 3.29 4.99
C ALA A 159 -0.88 2.88 3.81
N LEU A 160 -1.88 3.72 3.52
CA LEU A 160 -2.80 3.54 2.41
C LEU A 160 -2.82 4.80 1.55
N ASN A 161 -2.50 4.65 0.27
CA ASN A 161 -2.58 5.73 -0.71
C ASN A 161 -3.74 5.48 -1.68
N LEU A 162 -4.74 6.35 -1.65
CA LEU A 162 -5.91 6.36 -2.55
C LEU A 162 -5.93 7.61 -3.44
N SER A 163 -4.81 8.33 -3.55
CA SER A 163 -4.75 9.61 -4.24
C SER A 163 -5.19 9.50 -5.70
N GLY A 164 -5.97 10.47 -6.18
CA GLY A 164 -6.42 10.53 -7.57
C GLY A 164 -7.37 9.41 -8.01
N VAL A 165 -7.95 8.65 -7.06
CA VAL A 165 -9.06 7.72 -7.36
C VAL A 165 -10.34 8.53 -7.54
N LYS A 166 -10.85 8.57 -8.77
CA LYS A 166 -11.99 9.40 -9.19
C LYS A 166 -13.35 8.86 -8.76
N TYR A 167 -13.48 7.53 -8.70
CA TYR A 167 -14.73 6.83 -8.41
C TYR A 167 -14.82 6.34 -6.96
N LEU A 168 -14.01 6.91 -6.05
CA LEU A 168 -14.05 6.56 -4.64
C LEU A 168 -15.34 7.08 -4.01
N SER A 169 -16.06 6.20 -3.32
CA SER A 169 -17.31 6.51 -2.62
C SER A 169 -17.21 6.18 -1.12
N ASP A 170 -18.10 6.74 -0.30
CA ASP A 170 -18.17 6.41 1.14
C ASP A 170 -18.26 4.90 1.36
N LEU A 171 -19.10 4.21 0.58
CA LEU A 171 -19.28 2.76 0.66
C LEU A 171 -17.97 1.99 0.45
N THR A 172 -17.26 2.29 -0.63
CA THR A 172 -16.02 1.59 -1.00
C THR A 172 -14.86 1.97 -0.08
N PHE A 173 -14.77 3.25 0.30
CA PHE A 173 -13.82 3.74 1.30
C PHE A 173 -14.02 3.02 2.65
N ASN A 174 -15.25 2.91 3.12
CA ASN A 174 -15.55 2.27 4.40
C ASN A 174 -15.29 0.77 4.38
N ARG A 175 -15.62 0.07 3.28
CA ARG A 175 -15.30 -1.35 3.14
C ARG A 175 -13.79 -1.59 3.23
N LEU A 176 -12.99 -0.80 2.50
CA LEU A 176 -11.54 -0.95 2.49
C LEU A 176 -10.91 -0.58 3.85
N THR A 177 -11.30 0.55 4.44
CA THR A 177 -10.71 1.04 5.69
C THR A 177 -11.13 0.24 6.93
N ARG A 178 -12.28 -0.47 6.90
CA ARG A 178 -12.64 -1.45 7.94
C ARG A 178 -11.62 -2.59 8.03
N CYS A 179 -11.02 -2.99 6.91
CA CYS A 179 -9.98 -4.02 6.87
C CYS A 179 -8.61 -3.53 7.37
N CYS A 180 -8.44 -2.23 7.63
CA CYS A 180 -7.15 -1.61 7.98
C CYS A 180 -7.16 -1.01 9.41
N PRO A 181 -7.28 -1.82 10.47
CA PRO A 181 -7.45 -1.32 11.85
C PRO A 181 -6.22 -0.57 12.40
N HIS A 182 -5.03 -0.79 11.83
CA HIS A 182 -3.78 -0.18 12.26
C HIS A 182 -3.31 0.98 11.37
N LEU A 183 -4.20 1.50 10.51
CA LEU A 183 -3.85 2.55 9.56
C LEU A 183 -3.38 3.83 10.29
N ALA A 184 -2.19 4.29 9.93
CA ALA A 184 -1.53 5.47 10.50
C ALA A 184 -1.28 6.57 9.46
N LYS A 185 -1.23 6.25 8.17
CA LYS A 185 -1.00 7.19 7.08
C LYS A 185 -2.07 6.98 6.00
N LEU A 186 -2.82 8.03 5.69
CA LEU A 186 -3.83 8.01 4.64
C LEU A 186 -3.61 9.17 3.67
N ALA A 187 -3.51 8.83 2.38
CA ALA A 187 -3.45 9.83 1.32
C ALA A 187 -4.71 9.76 0.44
N LEU A 188 -5.39 10.91 0.34
CA LEU A 188 -6.60 11.14 -0.46
C LEU A 188 -6.38 12.35 -1.40
N ALA A 189 -5.11 12.67 -1.70
CA ALA A 189 -4.79 13.81 -2.53
C ALA A 189 -5.48 13.71 -3.90
N ARG A 190 -5.96 14.84 -4.42
CA ARG A 190 -6.63 14.91 -5.74
C ARG A 190 -7.90 14.04 -5.87
N CYS A 191 -8.45 13.52 -4.77
CA CYS A 191 -9.76 12.86 -4.77
C CYS A 191 -10.90 13.88 -4.78
N HIS A 192 -12.05 13.49 -5.32
CA HIS A 192 -13.26 14.32 -5.32
C HIS A 192 -14.02 14.14 -4.00
N VAL A 193 -13.79 15.04 -3.04
CA VAL A 193 -14.47 15.04 -1.75
C VAL A 193 -15.59 16.09 -1.76
N LEU A 194 -16.80 15.68 -1.39
CA LEU A 194 -17.92 16.61 -1.22
C LEU A 194 -17.95 17.19 0.20
N PHE A 195 -17.71 18.49 0.33
CA PHE A 195 -17.67 19.19 1.62
C PHE A 195 -19.00 19.83 2.03
N GLU A 196 -19.80 20.30 1.08
CA GLU A 196 -20.93 21.21 1.35
C GLU A 196 -22.31 20.61 1.04
N PHE A 197 -22.38 19.52 0.27
CA PHE A 197 -23.64 19.00 -0.23
C PHE A 197 -24.19 17.86 0.63
N ASP A 198 -25.41 18.06 1.11
CA ASP A 198 -26.17 17.10 1.90
C ASP A 198 -27.58 16.95 1.33
N ALA A 199 -27.71 16.23 0.21
CA ALA A 199 -29.01 15.82 -0.33
C ALA A 199 -29.77 14.85 0.60
N TYR A 200 -29.13 14.38 1.68
CA TYR A 200 -29.67 13.37 2.59
C TYR A 200 -29.62 13.86 4.04
N TYR A 201 -29.96 15.13 4.29
CA TYR A 201 -29.86 15.85 5.58
C TYR A 201 -30.39 15.12 6.82
N ASN A 202 -31.22 14.09 6.64
CA ASN A 202 -31.81 13.28 7.72
C ASN A 202 -31.23 11.86 7.85
N SER A 203 -30.31 11.44 6.98
CA SER A 203 -29.70 10.12 7.01
C SER A 203 -28.37 10.17 7.78
N LYS A 204 -28.33 9.50 8.93
CA LYS A 204 -27.07 9.21 9.65
C LYS A 204 -26.23 8.14 8.95
N ASN A 205 -26.61 7.67 7.75
CA ASN A 205 -25.87 6.64 7.04
C ASN A 205 -24.73 7.24 6.22
N TYR A 206 -23.54 7.21 6.79
CA TYR A 206 -22.28 7.54 6.14
C TYR A 206 -21.84 6.41 5.22
N ASN A 207 -22.55 6.22 4.10
CA ASN A 207 -22.35 5.06 3.23
C ASN A 207 -22.86 5.26 1.80
N SER A 208 -22.73 6.47 1.27
CA SER A 208 -23.06 6.75 -0.14
C SER A 208 -22.29 5.82 -1.09
N SER A 209 -23.00 5.24 -2.06
CA SER A 209 -22.40 4.42 -3.12
C SER A 209 -21.75 5.25 -4.23
N VAL A 210 -22.04 6.55 -4.30
CA VAL A 210 -21.70 7.41 -5.45
C VAL A 210 -20.58 8.39 -5.14
N VAL A 211 -20.56 8.96 -3.94
CA VAL A 211 -19.68 10.10 -3.60
C VAL A 211 -18.87 9.79 -2.35
N LEU A 212 -17.67 10.35 -2.28
CA LEU A 212 -16.90 10.44 -1.05
C LEU A 212 -17.26 11.77 -0.36
N SER A 213 -17.93 11.69 0.78
CA SER A 213 -18.37 12.84 1.56
C SER A 213 -17.36 13.17 2.66
N PHE A 214 -17.16 14.47 2.90
CA PHE A 214 -16.33 14.93 4.01
C PHE A 214 -16.90 14.48 5.36
N ARG A 215 -18.23 14.33 5.47
CA ARG A 215 -18.87 13.82 6.68
C ARG A 215 -18.45 12.38 7.01
N ASN A 216 -18.43 11.50 6.02
CA ASN A 216 -17.95 10.12 6.19
C ASN A 216 -16.47 10.11 6.59
N LEU A 217 -15.64 10.90 5.91
CA LEU A 217 -14.23 11.06 6.26
C LEU A 217 -14.05 11.57 7.71
N LEU A 218 -14.83 12.57 8.12
CA LEU A 218 -14.76 13.13 9.47
C LEU A 218 -15.15 12.11 10.54
N GLN A 219 -16.15 11.26 10.28
CA GLN A 219 -16.46 10.13 11.16
C GLN A 219 -15.27 9.17 11.26
N PHE A 220 -14.72 8.74 10.13
CA PHE A 220 -13.56 7.86 10.10
C PHE A 220 -12.37 8.46 10.88
N PHE A 221 -12.09 9.76 10.71
CA PHE A 221 -11.02 10.43 11.43
C PHE A 221 -11.25 10.45 12.94
N ARG A 222 -12.49 10.66 13.40
CA ARG A 222 -12.84 10.58 14.83
C ARG A 222 -12.62 9.19 15.40
N GLU A 223 -13.03 8.16 14.67
CA GLU A 223 -12.85 6.76 15.08
C GLU A 223 -11.38 6.33 15.11
N ARG A 224 -10.53 6.97 14.29
CA ARG A 224 -9.10 6.63 14.14
C ARG A 224 -8.14 7.67 14.70
N ALA A 225 -8.65 8.65 15.46
CA ALA A 225 -7.88 9.84 15.83
C ALA A 225 -6.60 9.53 16.62
N SER A 226 -6.60 8.49 17.47
CA SER A 226 -5.42 8.08 18.25
C SER A 226 -4.34 7.36 17.43
N ARG A 227 -4.64 6.95 16.19
CA ARG A 227 -3.74 6.13 15.35
C ARG A 227 -3.29 6.84 14.09
N LEU A 228 -4.15 7.66 13.50
CA LEU A 228 -3.86 8.37 12.25
C LEU A 228 -2.87 9.51 12.54
N LYS A 229 -1.66 9.40 11.98
CA LYS A 229 -0.54 10.34 12.18
C LYS A 229 -0.29 11.23 10.96
N VAL A 230 -0.63 10.75 9.77
CA VAL A 230 -0.40 11.47 8.51
C VAL A 230 -1.66 11.42 7.68
N LEU A 231 -2.16 12.59 7.30
CA LEU A 231 -3.31 12.76 6.44
C LEU A 231 -2.97 13.72 5.31
N ASP A 232 -3.10 13.25 4.07
CA ASP A 232 -2.94 14.08 2.89
C ASP A 232 -4.30 14.29 2.19
N LEU A 233 -4.78 15.53 2.25
CA LEU A 233 -5.99 16.02 1.56
C LEU A 233 -5.65 17.10 0.52
N SER A 234 -4.39 17.14 0.04
CA SER A 234 -3.95 18.12 -0.94
C SER A 234 -4.76 18.04 -2.24
N ALA A 235 -5.04 19.20 -2.84
CA ALA A 235 -5.80 19.30 -4.08
C ALA A 235 -7.20 18.61 -4.04
N THR A 236 -7.85 18.55 -2.87
CA THR A 236 -9.25 18.09 -2.72
C THR A 236 -10.28 19.22 -2.71
N SER A 237 -9.84 20.48 -2.85
CA SER A 237 -10.67 21.68 -2.62
C SER A 237 -11.21 21.80 -1.19
N ILE A 238 -10.47 21.29 -0.20
CA ILE A 238 -10.82 21.41 1.22
C ILE A 238 -11.00 22.88 1.64
N SER A 239 -12.12 23.17 2.28
CA SER A 239 -12.44 24.52 2.77
C SER A 239 -11.82 24.82 4.13
N SER A 240 -11.68 26.10 4.46
CA SER A 240 -11.18 26.52 5.79
C SER A 240 -12.08 26.02 6.94
N HIS A 241 -13.38 25.90 6.72
CA HIS A 241 -14.31 25.30 7.66
C HIS A 241 -14.01 23.81 7.89
N ALA A 242 -13.81 23.05 6.82
CA ALA A 242 -13.46 21.63 6.91
C ALA A 242 -12.13 21.40 7.65
N VAL A 243 -11.12 22.23 7.38
CA VAL A 243 -9.84 22.18 8.13
C VAL A 243 -10.06 22.43 9.63
N LYS A 244 -10.87 23.43 10.01
CA LYS A 244 -11.22 23.66 11.43
C LYS A 244 -11.87 22.44 12.07
N SER A 245 -12.78 21.76 11.35
CA SER A 245 -13.42 20.53 11.84
C SER A 245 -12.41 19.40 12.04
N LEU A 246 -11.36 19.29 11.22
CA LEU A 246 -10.31 18.29 11.38
C LEU A 246 -9.44 18.54 12.61
N VAL A 247 -9.03 19.79 12.84
CA VAL A 247 -8.23 20.16 14.03
C VAL A 247 -8.97 19.83 15.32
N GLN A 248 -10.30 20.02 15.34
CA GLN A 248 -11.13 19.66 16.50
C GLN A 248 -11.11 18.15 16.82
N VAL A 249 -10.91 17.29 15.82
CA VAL A 249 -10.80 15.84 16.04
C VAL A 249 -9.51 15.49 16.78
N GLU A 250 -8.40 16.11 16.40
CA GLU A 250 -7.11 15.92 17.05
C GLU A 250 -7.14 16.40 18.51
N THR A 251 -7.74 17.56 18.77
CA THR A 251 -7.87 18.09 20.14
C THR A 251 -8.70 17.17 21.04
N CYS A 252 -9.80 16.60 20.54
CA CYS A 252 -10.61 15.66 21.34
C CYS A 252 -9.86 14.35 21.63
N ALA A 253 -9.03 13.87 20.70
CA ALA A 253 -8.22 12.68 20.90
C ALA A 253 -7.09 12.88 21.93
N SER A 254 -6.55 14.10 22.03
CA SER A 254 -5.50 14.45 23.01
C SER A 254 -6.00 14.61 24.44
N THR A 255 -7.31 14.77 24.64
CA THR A 255 -7.96 14.94 25.96
C THR A 255 -8.59 13.66 26.52
N SER A 256 -8.48 12.53 25.80
CA SER A 256 -9.10 11.24 26.16
C SER A 256 -8.09 10.24 26.71
#